data_AF-A0A2X1N3D4-F1
#
_entry.id   AF-A0A2X1N3D4-F1
#
_cell.length_a   1.000
_cell.length_b   1.000
_cell.length_c   1.000
_cell.angle_alpha   90.00
_cell.angle_beta   90.00
_cell.angle_gamma   90.00
#
_symmetry.space_group_name_H-M   'P 1'
#
loop_
_entity.id
_entity.type
_entity.pdbx_description
1 polymer ?
#
loop_
_entity_poly.entity_id
_entity_poly.type
_entity_poly.pdbx_seq_one_letter_code
_entity_poly.pdbx_strand_id
1 'polypeptide(L)'
;MLKGPQGEEKEIESRLEEGCYYLLFDSRTHRGANQQVRDWVSYVLSPTNLVYFAEEQYQQLWFPAYGLLPRWHHARTIRAKNRLAWKASS
;
A
#
# COMPACT_ATOMS: atom_id res chain seq x y z
N MET A 1 -29.14 9.76 -1.14
CA MET A 1 -28.31 9.50 -2.33
C MET A 1 -27.16 8.61 -1.94
N LEU A 2 -27.20 7.33 -2.31
CA LEU A 2 -26.09 6.40 -2.12
C LEU A 2 -25.10 6.65 -3.27
N LYS A 3 -23.98 7.33 -2.98
CA LYS A 3 -22.89 7.56 -3.93
C LYS A 3 -22.29 6.18 -4.25
N GLY A 4 -22.40 5.73 -5.50
CA GLY A 4 -21.79 4.48 -5.95
C GLY A 4 -20.26 4.53 -5.87
N PRO A 5 -19.58 3.36 -5.82
CA PRO A 5 -18.13 3.24 -5.57
C PRO A 5 -17.22 3.88 -6.64
N GLN A 6 -17.78 4.44 -7.71
CA GLN A 6 -17.05 5.07 -8.80
C GLN A 6 -16.31 6.36 -8.41
N GLY A 7 -16.73 7.03 -7.32
CA GLY A 7 -16.02 8.21 -6.81
C GLY A 7 -14.68 7.87 -6.18
N GLU A 8 -14.62 6.78 -5.42
CA GLU A 8 -13.41 6.33 -4.74
C GLU A 8 -12.37 5.81 -5.73
N GLU A 9 -12.78 5.07 -6.76
CA GLU A 9 -11.85 4.55 -7.78
C GLU A 9 -11.11 5.68 -8.52
N LYS A 10 -11.80 6.78 -8.87
CA LYS A 10 -11.17 7.94 -9.52
C LYS A 10 -10.23 8.72 -8.60
N GLU A 11 -10.59 8.87 -7.32
CA GLU A 11 -9.71 9.52 -6.34
C GLU A 11 -8.47 8.65 -6.07
N ILE A 12 -8.62 7.33 -6.05
CA ILE A 12 -7.49 6.40 -5.90
C ILE A 12 -6.59 6.44 -7.15
N GLU A 13 -7.15 6.51 -8.36
CA GLU A 13 -6.39 6.64 -9.61
C GLU A 13 -5.62 7.95 -9.69
N SER A 14 -6.22 9.11 -9.37
CA SER A 14 -5.48 10.38 -9.40
C SER A 14 -4.35 10.43 -8.36
N ARG A 15 -4.53 9.76 -7.21
CA ARG A 15 -3.52 9.67 -6.14
C ARG A 15 -2.32 8.80 -6.50
N LEU A 16 -2.45 7.92 -7.48
CA LEU A 16 -1.33 7.12 -7.99
C LEU A 16 -0.44 7.92 -8.94
N GLU A 17 -0.99 8.94 -9.59
CA GLU A 17 -0.22 9.86 -10.42
C GLU A 17 0.72 10.74 -9.59
N GLU A 18 0.49 10.88 -8.28
CA GLU A 18 1.32 11.66 -7.35
C GLU A 18 2.60 10.90 -6.87
N GLY A 19 2.71 9.60 -7.16
CA GLY A 19 3.88 8.79 -6.84
C GLY A 19 3.85 8.14 -5.45
N CYS A 20 4.79 7.22 -5.21
CA CYS A 20 4.92 6.52 -3.93
C CYS A 20 6.40 6.39 -3.57
N TYR A 21 6.72 6.61 -2.30
CA TYR A 21 8.06 6.37 -1.77
C TYR A 21 8.20 4.93 -1.29
N TYR A 22 9.33 4.30 -1.61
CA TYR A 22 9.64 2.93 -1.22
C TYR A 22 10.98 2.87 -0.51
N LEU A 23 11.06 2.05 0.53
CA LEU A 23 12.32 1.68 1.16
C LEU A 23 12.80 0.35 0.57
N LEU A 24 13.98 0.37 -0.06
CA LEU A 24 14.60 -0.81 -0.66
C LEU A 24 15.78 -1.28 0.19
N PHE A 25 15.81 -2.57 0.51
CA PHE A 25 16.94 -3.20 1.19
C PHE A 25 17.86 -3.86 0.17
N ASP A 26 19.15 -3.51 0.16
CA ASP A 26 20.14 -4.18 -0.67
C ASP A 26 20.47 -5.56 -0.09
N SER A 27 19.91 -6.60 -0.71
CA SER A 27 20.08 -8.00 -0.32
C SER A 27 21.51 -8.53 -0.49
N ARG A 28 22.40 -7.81 -1.21
CA ARG A 28 23.81 -8.19 -1.37
C ARG A 28 24.64 -7.82 -0.15
N THR A 29 24.16 -6.91 0.69
CA THR A 29 24.86 -6.49 1.91
C THR A 29 24.44 -7.37 3.09
N HIS A 30 25.38 -7.66 4.00
CA HIS A 30 25.09 -8.46 5.19
C HIS A 30 23.94 -7.88 6.04
N ARG A 31 23.89 -6.54 6.16
CA ARG A 31 22.83 -5.85 6.92
C ARG A 31 21.49 -5.83 6.17
N GLY A 32 21.47 -5.57 4.87
CA GLY A 32 20.24 -5.58 4.07
C GLY A 32 19.66 -6.98 3.87
N ALA A 33 20.49 -8.02 3.94
CA ALA A 33 20.08 -9.43 3.95
C ALA A 33 19.53 -9.92 5.31
N ASN A 34 19.79 -9.21 6.41
CA ASN A 34 19.34 -9.62 7.75
C ASN A 34 17.85 -9.30 7.98
N GLN A 35 17.03 -10.33 8.21
CA GLN A 35 15.58 -10.18 8.41
C GLN A 35 15.23 -9.34 9.64
N GLN A 36 15.90 -9.55 10.79
CA GLN A 36 15.63 -8.79 12.01
C GLN A 36 15.89 -7.29 11.82
N VAL A 37 16.94 -6.96 11.07
CA VAL A 37 17.25 -5.57 10.71
C VAL A 37 16.15 -5.01 9.81
N ARG A 38 15.71 -5.73 8.78
CA ARG A 38 14.62 -5.29 7.90
C ARG A 38 13.32 -5.06 8.66
N ASP A 39 12.96 -5.96 9.55
CA ASP A 39 11.74 -5.87 10.34
C ASP A 39 11.80 -4.67 11.30
N TRP A 40 12.92 -4.50 11.99
CA TRP A 40 13.13 -3.37 12.89
C TRP A 40 13.08 -2.03 12.14
N VAL A 41 13.79 -1.90 11.02
CA VAL A 41 13.77 -0.68 10.20
C VAL A 41 12.36 -0.43 9.67
N SER A 42 11.65 -1.45 9.20
CA SER A 42 10.27 -1.32 8.68
C SER A 42 9.27 -0.92 9.77
N TYR A 43 9.50 -1.35 11.01
CA TYR A 43 8.70 -0.95 12.17
C TYR A 43 8.95 0.52 12.53
N VAL A 44 10.22 0.92 12.66
CA VAL A 44 10.60 2.30 13.00
C VAL A 44 10.14 3.27 11.92
N LEU A 45 10.44 2.97 10.66
CA LEU A 45 10.08 3.76 9.49
C LEU A 45 8.75 3.31 8.88
N SER A 46 7.81 2.87 9.71
CA SER A 46 6.48 2.52 9.21
C SER A 46 5.83 3.73 8.52
N PRO A 47 5.02 3.53 7.46
CA PRO A 47 4.40 4.64 6.74
C PRO A 47 3.60 5.58 7.65
N THR A 48 2.95 5.05 8.69
CA THR A 48 2.23 5.84 9.70
C THR A 48 3.20 6.73 10.49
N ASN A 49 4.33 6.19 10.95
CA ASN A 49 5.33 6.98 11.68
C ASN A 49 5.93 8.07 10.78
N LEU A 50 6.24 7.74 9.53
CA LEU A 50 6.80 8.70 8.58
C LEU A 50 5.86 9.87 8.32
N VAL A 51 4.56 9.62 8.14
CA VAL A 51 3.57 10.69 8.00
C VAL A 51 3.43 11.47 9.30
N TYR A 52 3.32 10.80 10.45
CA TYR A 52 3.16 11.45 11.75
C TYR A 52 4.29 12.43 12.09
N PHE A 53 5.53 12.12 11.71
CA PHE A 53 6.68 12.99 11.93
C PHE A 53 6.97 13.95 10.77
N ALA A 54 6.20 13.91 9.68
CA ALA A 54 6.33 14.86 8.58
C ALA A 54 5.72 16.23 8.96
N GLU A 55 6.06 17.26 8.19
CA GLU A 55 5.44 18.59 8.35
C GLU A 55 3.92 18.53 8.12
N GLU A 56 3.18 19.46 8.72
CA GLU A 56 1.71 19.48 8.72
C GLU A 56 1.11 19.45 7.30
N GLN A 57 1.77 20.10 6.34
CA GLN A 57 1.38 20.07 4.92
C GLN A 57 1.39 18.66 4.32
N TYR A 58 2.31 17.80 4.75
CA TYR A 58 2.42 16.42 4.28
C TYR A 58 1.48 15.50 5.04
N GLN A 59 1.18 15.78 6.31
CA GLN A 59 0.22 14.97 7.09
C GLN A 59 -1.18 14.97 6.49
N GLN A 60 -1.58 16.06 5.82
CA GLN A 60 -2.89 16.20 5.20
C GLN A 60 -2.94 15.62 3.77
N LEU A 61 -1.80 15.57 3.07
CA LEU A 61 -1.72 15.19 1.66
C LEU A 61 -1.19 13.77 1.46
N TRP A 62 -0.32 13.29 2.34
CA TRP A 62 0.32 11.99 2.20
C TRP A 62 -0.45 10.90 2.92
N PHE A 63 -0.48 9.74 2.28
CA PHE A 63 -1.18 8.58 2.80
C PHE A 63 -0.22 7.40 2.95
N PRO A 64 -0.38 6.60 4.01
CA PRO A 64 0.47 5.44 4.23
C PRO A 64 0.28 4.37 3.14
N ALA A 65 1.37 4.01 2.47
CA ALA A 65 1.40 2.92 1.51
C ALA A 65 1.73 1.59 2.21
N TYR A 66 0.79 0.64 2.19
CA TYR A 66 0.97 -0.69 2.83
C TYR A 66 1.32 -1.81 1.84
N GLY A 67 1.59 -1.46 0.58
CA GLY A 67 1.90 -2.42 -0.46
C GLY A 67 2.53 -1.76 -1.67
N LEU A 68 3.30 -2.56 -2.42
CA LEU A 68 3.89 -2.14 -3.69
C LEU A 68 2.84 -1.86 -4.75
N LEU A 69 1.70 -2.54 -4.66
CA LEU A 69 0.61 -2.38 -5.60
C LEU A 69 -0.44 -1.42 -5.05
N PRO A 70 -1.02 -0.61 -5.93
CA PRO A 70 -2.20 0.16 -5.59
C PRO A 70 -3.31 -0.73 -5.00
N ARG A 71 -4.07 -0.19 -4.04
CA ARG A 71 -5.17 -0.94 -3.38
C ARG A 71 -6.21 -1.48 -4.37
N TRP A 72 -6.44 -0.83 -5.53
CA TRP A 72 -7.36 -1.32 -6.57
C TRP A 72 -6.92 -2.64 -7.20
N HIS A 73 -5.60 -2.90 -7.28
CA HIS A 73 -5.09 -4.17 -7.78
C HIS A 73 -5.39 -5.31 -6.79
N HIS A 74 -5.38 -5.02 -5.48
CA HIS A 74 -5.79 -5.97 -4.45
C HIS A 74 -7.30 -6.31 -4.52
N ALA A 75 -8.15 -5.35 -4.85
CA ALA A 75 -9.60 -5.56 -5.02
C ALA A 75 -9.93 -6.54 -6.17
N ARG A 76 -9.20 -6.47 -7.28
CA ARG A 76 -9.36 -7.40 -8.42
C ARG A 76 -8.98 -8.83 -8.04
N THR A 77 -7.93 -9.03 -7.26
CA THR A 77 -7.49 -10.37 -6.81
C THR A 77 -8.51 -11.02 -5.88
N ILE A 78 -9.13 -10.26 -4.98
CA ILE A 78 -10.20 -10.78 -4.10
C ILE A 78 -11.44 -11.15 -4.93
N ARG A 79 -11.83 -10.31 -5.90
CA ARG A 79 -12.97 -10.59 -6.79
C ARG A 79 -12.75 -11.81 -7.68
N ALA A 80 -11.51 -12.05 -8.13
CA ALA A 80 -11.15 -13.24 -8.90
C ALA A 80 -11.20 -14.52 -8.05
N LYS A 81 -10.71 -14.48 -6.81
CA LYS A 81 -10.78 -15.61 -5.86
C LYS A 81 -12.24 -15.99 -5.53
N ASN A 82 -13.10 -15.00 -5.31
CA ASN A 82 -14.53 -15.26 -5.07
C ASN A 82 -15.23 -15.88 -6.28
N ARG A 83 -14.85 -15.50 -7.51
CA ARG A 83 -15.44 -16.08 -8.73
C ARG A 83 -15.03 -17.54 -8.96
N LEU A 84 -13.82 -17.93 -8.55
CA LEU A 84 -13.34 -19.32 -8.61
C LEU A 84 -14.02 -20.20 -7.54
N ALA A 85 -14.24 -19.66 -6.34
CA ALA A 85 -14.96 -20.36 -5.26
C ALA A 85 -16.41 -20.72 -5.65
N TRP A 86 -17.10 -19.85 -6.39
CA TRP A 86 -18.45 -20.13 -6.89
C TRP A 86 -18.50 -21.19 -8.00
N LYS A 87 -17.47 -21.28 -8.85
CA LYS A 87 -17.42 -22.30 -9.92
C LYS A 87 -17.07 -23.71 -9.42
N ALA A 88 -16.42 -23.84 -8.26
CA ALA A 88 -16.07 -25.13 -7.68
C ALA A 88 -17.21 -25.75 -6.84
N SER A 89 -18.33 -25.04 -6.68
CA SER A 89 -19.48 -25.44 -5.86
C SER A 89 -20.76 -25.64 -6.69
N SER A 90 -20.65 -25.79 -8.01
CA SER A 90 -21.74 -26.12 -8.94
C SER A 90 -21.46 -27.40 -9.70
#